data_AF-A0A933V9K6-F1
#
_entry.id   AF-A0A933V9K6-F1
#
_cell.length_a   1.000
_cell.length_b   1.000
_cell.length_c   1.000
_cell.angle_alpha   90.00
_cell.angle_beta   90.00
_cell.angle_gamma   90.00
#
_symmetry.space_group_name_H-M   'P 1'
#
loop_
_entity.id
_entity.type
_entity.pdbx_description
1 polymer ?
#
loop_
_entity_poly.entity_id
_entity_poly.type
_entity_poly.pdbx_seq_one_letter_code
_entity_poly.pdbx_strand_id
1 'polypeptide(L)'
;MKSFIPLILLALVLSLSTACAVAPTVTPVPATATPIPPTLTPVPTATPVPPTSTPVPTATPIPPTSTPVPTATPVPPTATPTSIPPSRTPTATRVPPTPTSLPNPCNLQPGQAGLLINNIHDFKILLTIGGGDWGTHDYWFEPKRVTAIQFPPGRYTATLNVSGRNYKFAADAIIFEPGSCTRMTSP
;
A
#
# COMPACT_ATOMS: atom_id res chain seq x y z
N MET A 1 103.13 14.14 7.70
CA MET A 1 102.43 14.00 9.00
C MET A 1 101.52 12.77 8.90
N LYS A 2 102.08 11.55 8.99
CA LYS A 2 102.01 10.63 10.15
C LYS A 2 100.63 10.53 10.84
N SER A 3 99.79 9.67 10.26
CA SER A 3 98.96 8.62 10.89
C SER A 3 98.28 8.94 12.23
N PHE A 4 97.01 9.36 12.17
CA PHE A 4 96.10 9.49 13.33
C PHE A 4 94.80 8.68 13.15
N ILE A 5 94.80 7.65 12.30
CA ILE A 5 93.61 6.87 11.94
C ILE A 5 93.44 5.52 12.70
N PRO A 6 94.45 4.87 13.32
CA PRO A 6 94.21 3.52 13.87
C PRO A 6 93.55 3.52 15.26
N LEU A 7 93.51 4.66 15.97
CA LEU A 7 93.03 4.71 17.36
C LEU A 7 91.52 4.91 17.47
N ILE A 8 90.87 5.52 16.48
CA ILE A 8 89.41 5.74 16.46
C ILE A 8 88.67 4.48 16.03
N LEU A 9 89.28 3.63 15.20
CA LEU A 9 88.69 2.34 14.83
C LEU A 9 88.74 1.34 16.00
N LEU A 10 89.78 1.34 16.83
CA LEU A 10 89.93 0.41 17.95
C LEU A 10 88.97 0.70 19.11
N ALA A 11 88.57 1.96 19.30
CA ALA A 11 87.58 2.35 20.30
C ALA A 11 86.13 1.98 19.90
N LEU A 12 85.83 1.87 18.60
CA LEU A 12 84.49 1.55 18.11
C LEU A 12 84.20 0.03 18.14
N VAL A 13 85.22 -0.83 18.16
CA VAL A 13 85.04 -2.30 18.20
C VAL A 13 84.95 -2.87 19.63
N LEU A 14 85.28 -2.08 20.66
CA LEU A 14 85.36 -2.51 22.06
C LEU A 14 84.18 -2.04 22.93
N SER A 15 83.04 -1.70 22.32
CA SER A 15 81.81 -1.28 23.03
C SER A 15 80.62 -2.22 22.82
N LEU A 16 80.83 -3.41 22.26
CA LEU A 16 79.74 -4.33 21.84
C LEU A 16 79.68 -5.66 22.58
N SER A 17 80.12 -5.74 23.84
CA SER A 17 80.08 -7.00 24.60
C SER A 17 79.57 -6.83 26.03
N THR A 18 78.28 -6.51 26.18
CA THR A 18 77.53 -6.86 27.39
C THR A 18 76.03 -6.95 27.07
N ALA A 19 75.61 -8.06 26.46
CA ALA A 19 74.22 -8.49 26.49
C ALA A 19 74.05 -9.44 27.68
N CYS A 20 73.49 -8.95 28.77
CA CYS A 20 73.04 -9.78 29.89
C CYS A 20 71.81 -10.58 29.42
N ALA A 21 71.97 -11.89 29.25
CA ALA A 21 70.87 -12.78 28.91
C ALA A 21 69.97 -12.99 30.15
N VAL A 22 68.89 -12.21 30.24
CA VAL A 22 67.82 -12.47 31.22
C VAL A 22 66.91 -13.53 30.63
N ALA A 23 66.93 -14.74 31.19
CA ALA A 23 65.99 -15.80 30.82
C ALA A 23 64.57 -15.39 31.25
N PRO A 24 63.54 -15.50 30.39
CA PRO A 24 62.18 -15.22 30.78
C PRO A 24 61.69 -16.29 31.76
N THR A 25 61.44 -15.90 33.01
CA THR A 25 60.76 -16.75 33.98
C THR A 25 59.27 -16.79 33.62
N VAL A 26 58.80 -17.91 33.10
CA VAL A 26 57.37 -18.16 32.86
C VAL A 26 56.69 -18.50 34.17
N THR A 27 56.07 -17.51 34.80
CA THR A 27 55.19 -17.72 35.95
C THR A 27 53.86 -18.30 35.45
N PRO A 28 53.45 -19.52 35.86
CA PRO A 28 52.17 -20.08 35.44
C PRO A 28 51.02 -19.26 36.06
N VAL A 29 50.17 -18.69 35.21
CA VAL A 29 48.93 -18.03 35.63
C VAL A 29 47.89 -19.11 35.94
N PRO A 30 47.31 -19.16 37.15
CA PRO A 30 46.26 -20.12 37.46
C PRO A 30 45.01 -19.81 36.62
N ALA A 31 44.58 -20.77 35.80
CA ALA A 31 43.33 -20.70 35.06
C ALA A 31 42.16 -20.78 36.05
N THR A 32 41.53 -19.64 36.33
CA THR A 32 40.31 -19.59 37.13
C THR A 32 39.13 -19.78 36.19
N ALA A 33 38.58 -21.00 36.13
CA ALA A 33 37.34 -21.26 35.41
C ALA A 33 36.17 -20.73 36.24
N THR A 34 35.57 -19.61 35.83
CA THR A 34 34.34 -19.11 36.42
C THR A 34 33.18 -20.01 35.97
N PRO A 35 32.36 -20.58 36.88
CA PRO A 35 31.23 -21.40 36.49
C PRO A 35 30.18 -20.54 35.76
N ILE A 36 29.74 -21.03 34.60
CA ILE A 36 28.69 -20.39 33.80
C ILE A 36 27.35 -20.59 34.53
N PRO A 37 26.55 -19.53 34.74
CA PRO A 37 25.26 -19.65 35.40
C PRO A 37 24.29 -20.51 34.58
N PRO A 38 23.37 -21.26 35.24
CA PRO A 38 22.42 -22.11 34.54
C PRO A 38 21.45 -21.29 33.69
N THR A 39 21.23 -21.75 32.46
CA THR A 39 20.28 -21.18 31.50
C THR A 39 18.85 -21.34 32.02
N LEU A 40 18.06 -20.26 32.00
CA LEU A 40 16.66 -20.28 32.45
C LEU A 40 15.81 -21.23 31.61
N THR A 41 15.02 -22.05 32.29
CA THR A 41 14.08 -23.00 31.69
C THR A 41 12.90 -22.24 31.06
N PRO A 42 12.47 -22.57 29.83
CA PRO A 42 11.34 -21.89 29.19
C PRO A 42 10.02 -22.16 29.94
N VAL A 43 9.23 -21.11 30.12
CA VAL A 43 7.90 -21.16 30.75
C VAL A 43 6.86 -21.60 29.70
N PRO A 44 5.91 -22.49 30.05
CA PRO A 44 4.88 -22.93 29.11
C PRO A 44 3.97 -21.78 28.67
N THR A 45 3.76 -21.68 27.36
CA THR A 45 2.86 -20.71 26.73
C THR A 45 1.40 -21.14 26.89
N ALA A 46 0.50 -20.20 27.20
CA ALA A 46 -0.92 -20.49 27.33
C ALA A 46 -1.53 -21.03 26.02
N THR A 47 -2.36 -22.06 26.15
CA THR A 47 -3.07 -22.72 25.05
C THR A 47 -4.11 -21.77 24.43
N PRO A 48 -4.24 -21.70 23.08
CA PRO A 48 -5.21 -20.83 22.44
C PRO A 48 -6.66 -21.20 22.77
N VAL A 49 -7.49 -20.18 22.99
CA VAL A 49 -8.93 -20.30 23.25
C VAL A 49 -9.64 -20.73 21.95
N PRO A 50 -10.60 -21.68 22.01
CA PRO A 50 -11.33 -22.12 20.83
C PRO A 50 -12.17 -20.98 20.21
N PRO A 51 -12.39 -21.01 18.88
CA PRO A 51 -13.12 -19.97 18.17
C PRO A 51 -14.60 -19.94 18.56
N THR A 52 -15.13 -18.74 18.74
CA THR A 52 -16.53 -18.45 19.10
C THR A 52 -17.48 -18.73 17.92
N SER A 53 -18.72 -19.10 18.25
CA SER A 53 -19.77 -19.62 17.36
C SER A 53 -20.10 -18.78 16.12
N THR A 54 -20.41 -19.48 15.04
CA THR A 54 -20.82 -19.03 13.70
C THR A 54 -22.07 -18.12 13.72
N PRO A 55 -22.10 -17.02 12.93
CA PRO A 55 -23.27 -16.16 12.83
C PRO A 55 -24.47 -16.86 12.18
N VAL A 56 -25.67 -16.55 12.67
CA VAL A 56 -26.96 -17.04 12.15
C VAL A 56 -27.39 -16.20 10.94
N PRO A 57 -27.90 -16.80 9.85
CA PRO A 57 -28.32 -16.06 8.67
C PRO A 57 -29.54 -15.18 8.93
N THR A 58 -29.44 -13.91 8.50
CA THR A 58 -30.53 -12.93 8.56
C THR A 58 -31.51 -13.13 7.40
N ALA A 59 -32.81 -12.94 7.65
CA ALA A 59 -33.85 -13.09 6.63
C ALA A 59 -33.69 -12.11 5.46
N THR A 60 -33.92 -12.61 4.24
CA THR A 60 -33.84 -11.88 2.97
C THR A 60 -34.95 -10.83 2.85
N PRO A 61 -34.66 -9.60 2.36
CA PRO A 61 -35.69 -8.58 2.17
C PRO A 61 -36.68 -8.95 1.07
N ILE A 62 -37.95 -8.60 1.29
CA ILE A 62 -39.07 -8.82 0.35
C ILE A 62 -38.97 -7.78 -0.79
N PRO A 63 -39.14 -8.16 -2.07
CA PRO A 63 -39.07 -7.23 -3.20
C PRO A 63 -40.25 -6.23 -3.19
N PRO A 64 -40.03 -4.99 -3.64
CA PRO A 64 -41.07 -3.97 -3.70
C PRO A 64 -42.11 -4.26 -4.79
N THR A 65 -43.39 -4.00 -4.49
CA THR A 65 -44.53 -4.31 -5.35
C THR A 65 -45.00 -3.11 -6.20
N SER A 66 -45.28 -3.42 -7.47
CA SER A 66 -46.10 -2.77 -8.50
C SER A 66 -45.85 -1.31 -8.92
N THR A 67 -45.52 -1.17 -10.21
CA THR A 67 -45.47 0.02 -11.06
C THR A 67 -46.86 0.69 -11.20
N PRO A 68 -46.97 2.03 -11.07
CA PRO A 68 -48.23 2.73 -11.31
C PRO A 68 -48.63 2.72 -12.80
N VAL A 69 -49.93 2.58 -13.07
CA VAL A 69 -50.53 2.65 -14.41
C VAL A 69 -50.70 4.12 -14.82
N PRO A 70 -50.35 4.51 -16.06
CA PRO A 70 -50.49 5.90 -16.51
C PRO A 70 -51.96 6.30 -16.69
N THR A 71 -52.30 7.47 -16.13
CA THR A 71 -53.62 8.10 -16.26
C THR A 71 -53.78 8.78 -17.61
N ALA A 72 -54.95 8.66 -18.25
CA ALA A 72 -55.22 9.23 -19.56
C ALA A 72 -55.18 10.77 -19.57
N THR A 73 -54.54 11.33 -20.60
CA THR A 73 -54.38 12.77 -20.86
C THR A 73 -55.72 13.42 -21.27
N PRO A 74 -56.07 14.63 -20.79
CA PRO A 74 -57.30 15.31 -21.18
C PRO A 74 -57.24 15.86 -22.62
N VAL A 75 -58.40 15.87 -23.28
CA VAL A 75 -58.63 16.38 -24.65
C VAL A 75 -58.50 17.91 -24.69
N PRO A 76 -57.84 18.52 -25.70
CA PRO A 76 -57.66 19.96 -25.76
C PRO A 76 -58.96 20.70 -26.12
N PRO A 77 -59.21 21.90 -25.57
CA PRO A 77 -60.37 22.72 -25.93
C PRO A 77 -60.18 23.47 -27.26
N THR A 78 -61.27 23.59 -28.01
CA THR A 78 -61.42 24.34 -29.26
C THR A 78 -61.26 25.85 -29.04
N ALA A 79 -60.48 26.52 -29.90
CA ALA A 79 -60.15 27.95 -29.78
C ALA A 79 -61.31 28.89 -30.15
N THR A 80 -61.54 29.91 -29.32
CA THR A 80 -62.23 31.18 -29.67
C THR A 80 -61.21 32.31 -29.49
N PRO A 81 -61.02 33.25 -30.43
CA PRO A 81 -59.97 34.26 -30.32
C PRO A 81 -60.44 35.47 -29.51
N THR A 82 -59.72 35.81 -28.44
CA THR A 82 -59.75 37.19 -27.92
C THR A 82 -58.41 37.52 -27.25
N SER A 83 -57.88 38.68 -27.63
CA SER A 83 -56.57 39.23 -27.29
C SER A 83 -56.42 39.55 -25.81
N ILE A 84 -55.54 38.81 -25.12
CA ILE A 84 -54.88 39.22 -23.88
C ILE A 84 -53.47 38.60 -23.94
N PRO A 85 -52.38 39.31 -23.58
CA PRO A 85 -51.06 38.69 -23.49
C PRO A 85 -50.84 38.14 -22.07
N PRO A 86 -50.81 36.81 -21.85
CA PRO A 86 -50.24 36.25 -20.64
C PRO A 86 -48.84 35.69 -20.90
N SER A 87 -47.93 36.14 -20.02
CA SER A 87 -46.91 35.35 -19.32
C SER A 87 -46.33 34.12 -20.02
N ARG A 88 -45.03 34.23 -20.34
CA ARG A 88 -44.07 33.22 -20.77
C ARG A 88 -44.51 31.77 -20.54
N THR A 89 -44.73 31.09 -21.65
CA THR A 89 -44.81 29.63 -21.79
C THR A 89 -43.71 28.94 -20.97
N PRO A 90 -44.02 27.96 -20.09
CA PRO A 90 -42.99 27.08 -19.58
C PRO A 90 -42.51 26.23 -20.76
N THR A 91 -41.37 26.61 -21.33
CA THR A 91 -40.62 25.74 -22.23
C THR A 91 -40.36 24.46 -21.45
N ALA A 92 -40.93 23.33 -21.87
CA ALA A 92 -40.54 22.03 -21.38
C ALA A 92 -39.04 21.87 -21.66
N THR A 93 -38.22 22.12 -20.64
CA THR A 93 -36.83 21.74 -20.68
C THR A 93 -36.83 20.23 -20.75
N ARG A 94 -36.69 19.69 -21.96
CA ARG A 94 -36.43 18.27 -22.19
C ARG A 94 -35.30 17.90 -21.23
N VAL A 95 -35.61 17.14 -20.19
CA VAL A 95 -34.58 16.54 -19.34
C VAL A 95 -33.68 15.80 -20.33
N PRO A 96 -32.40 16.23 -20.47
CA PRO A 96 -31.49 15.56 -21.39
C PRO A 96 -31.54 14.07 -21.05
N PRO A 97 -31.68 13.17 -22.05
CA PRO A 97 -31.58 11.74 -21.76
C PRO A 97 -30.30 11.54 -20.97
N THR A 98 -30.40 10.96 -19.77
CA THR A 98 -29.24 10.57 -18.97
C THR A 98 -28.27 9.89 -19.92
N PRO A 99 -27.05 10.42 -20.10
CA PRO A 99 -26.12 9.85 -21.05
C PRO A 99 -25.98 8.38 -20.68
N THR A 100 -26.37 7.49 -21.60
CA THR A 100 -26.16 6.05 -21.45
C THR A 100 -24.66 5.88 -21.24
N SER A 101 -24.23 5.72 -19.99
CA SER A 101 -22.82 5.68 -19.66
C SER A 101 -22.24 4.51 -20.44
N LEU A 102 -21.27 4.79 -21.30
CA LEU A 102 -20.45 3.79 -21.95
C LEU A 102 -20.08 2.71 -20.90
N PRO A 103 -20.16 1.40 -21.21
CA PRO A 103 -19.90 0.35 -20.24
C PRO A 103 -18.55 0.58 -19.58
N ASN A 104 -18.58 0.95 -18.30
CA ASN A 104 -17.40 1.31 -17.56
C ASN A 104 -16.58 0.03 -17.33
N PRO A 105 -15.28 -0.02 -17.67
CA PRO A 105 -14.48 -1.23 -17.55
C PRO A 105 -14.29 -1.72 -16.11
N CYS A 106 -14.64 -0.91 -15.11
CA CYS A 106 -14.67 -1.31 -13.71
C CYS A 106 -16.03 -1.88 -13.26
N ASN A 107 -17.09 -1.89 -14.10
CA ASN A 107 -18.46 -2.30 -13.74
C ASN A 107 -19.02 -1.60 -12.48
N LEU A 108 -18.79 -0.28 -12.36
CA LEU A 108 -19.09 0.49 -11.15
C LEU A 108 -20.58 0.46 -10.79
N GLN A 109 -20.85 0.39 -9.48
CA GLN A 109 -22.20 0.70 -8.98
C GLN A 109 -22.42 2.23 -9.00
N PRO A 110 -23.69 2.68 -9.00
CA PRO A 110 -24.00 4.11 -8.94
C PRO A 110 -23.32 4.79 -7.75
N GLY A 111 -22.61 5.88 -8.02
CA GLY A 111 -21.92 6.67 -7.00
C GLY A 111 -20.57 6.13 -6.54
N GLN A 112 -20.02 5.08 -7.16
CA GLN A 112 -18.66 4.60 -6.91
C GLN A 112 -17.65 5.17 -7.90
N ALA A 113 -16.38 5.10 -7.55
CA ALA A 113 -15.26 5.20 -8.47
C ALA A 113 -14.50 3.86 -8.53
N GLY A 114 -13.57 3.72 -9.48
CA GLY A 114 -12.75 2.52 -9.53
C GLY A 114 -11.38 2.69 -10.15
N LEU A 115 -10.59 1.65 -9.96
CA LEU A 115 -9.25 1.50 -10.50
C LEU A 115 -9.16 0.13 -11.18
N LEU A 116 -8.73 0.12 -12.43
CA LEU A 116 -8.46 -1.09 -13.20
C LEU A 116 -6.95 -1.27 -13.31
N ILE A 117 -6.42 -2.30 -12.65
CA ILE A 117 -4.98 -2.59 -12.62
C ILE A 117 -4.67 -3.78 -13.50
N ASN A 118 -3.76 -3.59 -14.45
CA ASN A 118 -3.14 -4.66 -15.21
C ASN A 118 -1.80 -5.05 -14.58
N ASN A 119 -1.79 -6.17 -13.84
CA ASN A 119 -0.56 -6.75 -13.34
C ASN A 119 0.12 -7.54 -14.47
N ILE A 120 1.19 -6.97 -15.03
CA ILE A 120 1.96 -7.59 -16.12
C ILE A 120 3.06 -8.53 -15.62
N HIS A 121 3.22 -8.66 -14.31
CA HIS A 121 4.26 -9.50 -13.72
C HIS A 121 3.82 -10.94 -13.55
N ASP A 122 4.80 -11.82 -13.37
CA ASP A 122 4.63 -13.25 -13.07
C ASP A 122 4.43 -13.54 -11.58
N PHE A 123 4.27 -12.49 -10.76
CA PHE A 123 4.09 -12.56 -9.32
C PHE A 123 3.00 -11.59 -8.85
N LYS A 124 2.57 -11.74 -7.59
CA LYS A 124 1.56 -10.88 -6.97
C LYS A 124 2.12 -9.50 -6.62
N ILE A 125 1.34 -8.46 -6.89
CA ILE A 125 1.62 -7.08 -6.44
C ILE A 125 0.60 -6.66 -5.40
N LEU A 126 1.02 -5.80 -4.48
CA LEU A 126 0.18 -5.25 -3.42
C LEU A 126 -0.05 -3.76 -3.70
N LEU A 127 -1.31 -3.35 -3.76
CA LEU A 127 -1.68 -1.93 -3.72
C LEU A 127 -2.28 -1.62 -2.35
N THR A 128 -1.75 -0.59 -1.71
CA THR A 128 -2.36 0.03 -0.53
C THR A 128 -2.98 1.36 -0.96
N ILE A 129 -4.29 1.51 -0.82
CA ILE A 129 -4.99 2.79 -1.02
C ILE A 129 -5.43 3.29 0.36
N GLY A 130 -5.09 4.52 0.72
CA GLY A 130 -5.48 5.12 1.98
C GLY A 130 -5.97 6.56 1.83
N GLY A 131 -6.97 6.95 2.59
CA GLY A 131 -7.43 8.35 2.64
C GLY A 131 -8.95 8.48 2.73
N GLY A 132 -9.41 9.68 3.09
CA GLY A 132 -10.82 9.96 3.36
C GLY A 132 -11.42 9.14 4.51
N ASP A 133 -12.74 9.14 4.62
CA ASP A 133 -13.49 8.36 5.63
C ASP A 133 -13.49 6.84 5.35
N TRP A 134 -13.00 6.43 4.17
CA TRP A 134 -12.93 5.02 3.76
C TRP A 134 -11.77 4.26 4.43
N GLY A 135 -10.76 4.98 4.92
CA GLY A 135 -9.59 4.39 5.58
C GLY A 135 -8.56 3.82 4.60
N THR A 136 -7.76 2.87 5.10
CA THR A 136 -6.67 2.23 4.35
C THR A 136 -7.03 0.79 4.01
N HIS A 137 -6.86 0.41 2.75
CA HIS A 137 -7.19 -0.92 2.22
C HIS A 137 -6.03 -1.48 1.40
N ASP A 138 -5.82 -2.78 1.54
CA ASP A 138 -4.79 -3.54 0.86
C ASP A 138 -5.40 -4.49 -0.17
N TYR A 139 -4.87 -4.46 -1.40
CA TYR A 139 -5.35 -5.25 -2.52
C TYR A 139 -4.22 -6.05 -3.15
N TRP A 140 -4.38 -7.37 -3.14
CA TRP A 140 -3.49 -8.29 -3.85
C TRP A 140 -3.98 -8.52 -5.26
N PHE A 141 -3.10 -8.29 -6.23
CA PHE A 141 -3.39 -8.53 -7.65
C PHE A 141 -2.64 -9.77 -8.11
N GLU A 142 -3.38 -10.70 -8.68
CA GLU A 142 -2.83 -11.93 -9.23
C GLU A 142 -1.91 -11.67 -10.44
N PRO A 143 -0.92 -12.55 -10.70
CA PRO A 143 -0.02 -12.43 -11.85
C PRO A 143 -0.77 -12.42 -13.18
N LYS A 144 -0.26 -11.68 -14.18
CA LYS A 144 -0.78 -11.65 -15.57
C LYS A 144 -2.29 -11.43 -15.66
N ARG A 145 -2.86 -10.59 -14.77
CA ARG A 145 -4.30 -10.34 -14.72
C ARG A 145 -4.63 -8.86 -14.68
N VAL A 146 -5.76 -8.54 -15.30
CA VAL A 146 -6.45 -7.26 -15.14
C VAL A 146 -7.52 -7.43 -14.07
N THR A 147 -7.56 -6.55 -13.08
CA THR A 147 -8.54 -6.59 -11.99
C THR A 147 -9.06 -5.19 -11.71
N ALA A 148 -10.37 -5.09 -11.52
CA ALA A 148 -11.03 -3.85 -11.12
C ALA A 148 -11.26 -3.86 -9.60
N ILE A 149 -11.08 -2.71 -8.98
CA ILE A 149 -11.53 -2.44 -7.61
C ILE A 149 -12.49 -1.25 -7.63
N GLN A 150 -13.50 -1.28 -6.77
CA GLN A 150 -14.54 -0.27 -6.64
C GLN A 150 -14.52 0.28 -5.22
N PHE A 151 -14.61 1.60 -5.09
CA PHE A 151 -14.54 2.27 -3.79
C PHE A 151 -15.25 3.64 -3.86
N PRO A 152 -15.56 4.27 -2.70
CA PRO A 152 -16.19 5.58 -2.70
C PRO A 152 -15.35 6.62 -3.46
N PRO A 153 -15.96 7.58 -4.16
CA PRO A 153 -15.23 8.68 -4.78
C PRO A 153 -14.56 9.54 -3.70
N GLY A 154 -13.41 10.11 -4.01
CA GLY A 154 -12.65 10.87 -3.04
C GLY A 154 -11.20 11.11 -3.41
N ARG A 155 -10.47 11.71 -2.47
CA ARG A 155 -9.04 11.96 -2.58
C ARG A 155 -8.29 10.91 -1.76
N TYR A 156 -7.43 10.16 -2.44
CA TYR A 156 -6.69 9.05 -1.86
C TYR A 156 -5.19 9.19 -2.06
N THR A 157 -4.44 8.62 -1.14
CA THR A 157 -3.03 8.25 -1.33
C THR A 157 -2.95 6.80 -1.79
N ALA A 158 -1.95 6.46 -2.58
CA ALA A 158 -1.76 5.10 -3.04
C ALA A 158 -0.29 4.71 -3.02
N THR A 159 0.01 3.51 -2.51
CA THR A 159 1.34 2.90 -2.58
C THR A 159 1.24 1.55 -3.28
N LEU A 160 1.93 1.39 -4.41
CA LEU A 160 2.04 0.11 -5.11
C LEU A 160 3.39 -0.52 -4.78
N ASN A 161 3.35 -1.71 -4.19
CA ASN A 161 4.53 -2.52 -3.88
C ASN A 161 4.62 -3.72 -4.83
N VAL A 162 5.69 -3.77 -5.62
CA VAL A 162 5.95 -4.81 -6.60
C VAL A 162 6.94 -5.82 -6.01
N SER A 163 6.41 -6.94 -5.51
CA SER A 163 7.18 -8.01 -4.86
C SER A 163 8.30 -8.51 -5.78
N GLY A 164 9.54 -8.57 -5.30
CA GLY A 164 10.67 -9.13 -6.06
C GLY A 164 11.51 -8.12 -6.86
N ARG A 165 11.11 -6.85 -6.97
CA ARG A 165 11.95 -5.79 -7.61
C ARG A 165 12.23 -4.56 -6.76
N ASN A 166 11.87 -4.56 -5.46
CA ASN A 166 11.99 -3.41 -4.56
C ASN A 166 11.41 -2.11 -5.14
N TYR A 167 10.43 -2.22 -6.04
CA TYR A 167 9.82 -1.06 -6.68
C TYR A 167 8.59 -0.64 -5.89
N LYS A 168 8.61 0.61 -5.41
CA LYS A 168 7.49 1.25 -4.72
C LYS A 168 7.12 2.51 -5.48
N PHE A 169 5.90 2.55 -5.99
CA PHE A 169 5.29 3.78 -6.48
C PHE A 169 4.41 4.35 -5.38
N ALA A 170 4.58 5.62 -5.04
CA ALA A 170 3.72 6.33 -4.10
C ALA A 170 3.12 7.55 -4.80
N ALA A 171 1.82 7.77 -4.58
CA ALA A 171 1.11 8.96 -5.00
C ALA A 171 0.44 9.61 -3.79
N ASP A 172 0.76 10.88 -3.57
CA ASP A 172 0.34 11.64 -2.38
C ASP A 172 -1.10 12.19 -2.49
N ALA A 173 -1.68 12.22 -3.70
CA ALA A 173 -3.08 12.57 -3.91
C ALA A 173 -3.56 12.17 -5.31
N ILE A 174 -4.45 11.18 -5.38
CA ILE A 174 -5.21 10.80 -6.57
C ILE A 174 -6.68 11.11 -6.28
N ILE A 175 -7.31 11.89 -7.16
CA ILE A 175 -8.73 12.20 -7.09
C ILE A 175 -9.47 11.20 -7.96
N PHE A 176 -10.42 10.48 -7.37
CA PHE A 176 -11.30 9.57 -8.07
C PHE A 176 -12.71 10.14 -8.08
N GLU A 177 -13.15 10.59 -9.25
CA GLU A 177 -14.48 11.19 -9.43
C GLU A 177 -15.58 10.11 -9.46
N PRO A 178 -16.81 10.44 -9.04
CA PRO A 178 -17.93 9.52 -9.14
C PRO A 178 -18.14 9.04 -10.58
N GLY A 179 -18.25 7.73 -10.78
CA GLY A 179 -18.41 7.10 -12.10
C GLY A 179 -17.12 6.95 -12.90
N SER A 180 -15.98 7.46 -12.40
CA SER A 180 -14.69 7.35 -13.09
C SER A 180 -14.01 6.00 -12.84
N CYS A 181 -13.38 5.45 -13.87
CA CYS A 181 -12.53 4.26 -13.77
C CYS A 181 -11.16 4.56 -14.36
N THR A 182 -10.18 4.70 -13.48
CA THR A 182 -8.79 4.95 -13.87
C THR A 182 -8.13 3.64 -14.25
N ARG A 183 -7.36 3.62 -15.35
CA ARG A 183 -6.58 2.46 -15.77
C ARG A 183 -5.11 2.65 -15.39
N MET A 184 -4.50 1.61 -14.83
CA MET A 184 -3.08 1.57 -14.48
C MET A 184 -2.48 0.23 -14.89
N THR A 185 -1.27 0.27 -15.44
CA THR A 185 -0.45 -0.93 -15.65
C THR A 185 0.66 -0.92 -14.62
N SER A 186 0.93 -2.06 -13.97
CA SER A 186 2.04 -2.15 -13.03
C SER A 186 3.37 -1.88 -13.75
N PRO A 187 4.25 -1.02 -13.22
CA PRO A 187 5.55 -0.71 -13.80
C PRO A 187 6.51 -1.89 -13.76
#